data_AF-A0A950AGQ8-F1
#
_entry.id   AF-A0A950AGQ8-F1
#
_cell.length_a   1.000
_cell.length_b   1.000
_cell.length_c   1.000
_cell.angle_alpha   90.00
_cell.angle_beta   90.00
_cell.angle_gamma   90.00
#
_symmetry.space_group_name_H-M   'P 1'
#
loop_
_entity.id
_entity.type
_entity.pdbx_description
1 polymer ?
#
loop_
_entity_poly.entity_id
_entity_poly.type
_entity_poly.pdbx_seq_one_letter_code
_entity_poly.pdbx_strand_id
1 'polypeptide(L)' 'MMREATRYFLTTAIDYPNSRPHIGTAFEKIGADVQARFRRMEGYAVHF' A
#
# COMPACT_ATOMS: atom_id res chain seq x y z
N MET A 1 -15.10 -24.51 -6.14
CA MET A 1 -14.49 -23.57 -7.09
C MET A 1 -13.89 -22.42 -6.28
N MET A 2 -12.57 -22.36 -6.14
CA MET A 2 -11.91 -21.21 -5.50
C MET A 2 -12.15 -20.01 -6.42
N ARG A 3 -12.71 -18.91 -5.90
CA ARG A 3 -12.82 -17.67 -6.68
C ARG A 3 -11.41 -17.10 -6.84
N GLU A 4 -11.05 -16.74 -8.07
CA GLU A 4 -9.84 -15.97 -8.35
C GLU A 4 -9.82 -14.72 -7.45
N ALA A 5 -8.71 -14.50 -6.75
CA ALA A 5 -8.58 -13.39 -5.83
C ALA A 5 -8.53 -12.07 -6.63
N THR A 6 -9.45 -11.16 -6.34
CA THR A 6 -9.48 -9.85 -7.01
C THR A 6 -8.16 -9.13 -6.79
N ARG A 7 -7.52 -8.69 -7.89
CA ARG A 7 -6.26 -7.93 -7.81
C ARG A 7 -6.50 -6.54 -7.23
N TYR A 8 -5.63 -6.11 -6.33
CA TYR A 8 -5.64 -4.78 -5.74
C TYR A 8 -4.22 -4.19 -5.82
N PHE A 9 -4.05 -3.14 -6.61
CA PHE A 9 -2.75 -2.48 -6.80
C PHE A 9 -2.84 -1.07 -6.21
N LEU A 10 -1.94 -0.76 -5.28
CA LEU A 10 -1.83 0.57 -4.70
C LEU A 10 -0.36 1.01 -4.71
N THR A 11 -0.13 2.32 -4.73
CA THR A 11 1.22 2.90 -4.71
C THR A 11 1.21 4.15 -3.84
N THR A 12 2.40 4.57 -3.39
CA THR A 12 2.61 5.91 -2.79
C THR A 12 3.24 6.85 -3.80
N ALA A 13 3.27 8.14 -3.47
CA ALA A 13 4.16 9.07 -4.14
C ALA A 13 5.62 8.57 -4.06
N ILE A 14 6.35 8.80 -5.14
CA ILE A 14 7.80 8.61 -5.21
C ILE A 14 8.43 9.83 -4.54
N ASP A 15 9.18 9.61 -3.46
CA ASP A 15 9.76 10.70 -2.67
C ASP A 15 10.90 11.41 -3.43
N TYR A 16 10.94 12.74 -3.34
CA TYR A 16 12.09 13.51 -3.82
C TYR A 16 13.30 13.24 -2.91
N PRO A 17 14.48 12.88 -3.47
CA PRO A 17 15.65 12.50 -2.66
C PRO A 17 16.44 13.70 -2.12
N ASN A 18 15.96 14.93 -2.33
CA ASN A 18 16.65 16.16 -1.95
C ASN A 18 16.51 16.50 -0.45
N SER A 19 15.65 15.80 0.28
CA SER A 19 15.43 15.98 1.71
C SER A 19 15.36 14.62 2.41
N ARG A 20 15.66 14.60 3.72
CA ARG A 20 15.46 13.39 4.53
C ARG A 20 13.97 13.05 4.63
N PRO A 21 13.60 11.76 4.67
CA PRO A 21 12.24 11.35 5.01
C PRO A 21 11.77 11.99 6.32
N HIS A 22 10.51 12.40 6.35
CA HIS A 22 9.89 13.08 7.50
C HIS A 22 8.51 12.49 7.79
N ILE A 23 7.79 13.07 8.75
CA ILE A 23 6.50 12.52 9.16
C ILE A 23 5.47 12.42 8.02
N GLY A 24 5.55 13.31 7.02
CA GLY A 24 4.67 13.28 5.84
C GLY A 24 4.92 12.05 4.98
N THR A 25 6.19 11.76 4.67
CA THR A 25 6.55 10.55 3.93
C THR A 25 6.16 9.31 4.74
N ALA A 26 6.44 9.26 6.04
CA ALA A 26 6.07 8.12 6.88
C ALA A 26 4.55 7.91 6.95
N PHE A 27 3.77 8.98 7.13
CA PHE A 27 2.32 8.93 7.21
C PHE A 27 1.70 8.34 5.93
N GLU A 28 2.18 8.77 4.76
CA GLU A 28 1.71 8.23 3.49
C GLU A 28 2.02 6.74 3.34
N LYS A 29 3.28 6.33 3.60
CA LYS A 29 3.72 4.93 3.44
C LYS A 29 3.02 3.99 4.42
N ILE A 30 2.80 4.43 5.66
CA ILE A 30 2.05 3.66 6.66
C ILE A 30 0.57 3.59 6.29
N GLY A 31 -0.04 4.69 5.83
CA GLY A 31 -1.43 4.67 5.37
C GLY A 31 -1.66 3.67 4.24
N ALA A 32 -0.73 3.63 3.29
CA ALA A 32 -0.74 2.65 2.21
C ALA A 32 -0.53 1.21 2.71
N ASP A 33 0.37 0.97 3.68
CA ASP A 33 0.56 -0.35 4.31
C ASP A 33 -0.69 -0.84 5.06
N VAL A 34 -1.36 0.05 5.80
CA VAL A 34 -2.63 -0.26 6.49
C VAL A 34 -3.69 -0.70 5.48
N GLN A 35 -3.84 0.03 4.37
CA GLN A 35 -4.79 -0.32 3.31
C GLN A 35 -4.42 -1.65 2.64
N ALA A 36 -3.14 -1.88 2.35
CA ALA A 36 -2.65 -3.13 1.78
C ALA A 36 -2.99 -4.33 2.67
N ARG A 37 -2.74 -4.22 3.98
CA ARG A 37 -3.06 -5.26 4.96
C ARG A 37 -4.56 -5.50 5.07
N PHE A 38 -5.35 -4.43 5.11
CA PHE A 38 -6.81 -4.53 5.16
C PHE A 38 -7.36 -5.29 3.95
N ARG A 39 -6.91 -4.97 2.74
CA ARG A 39 -7.34 -5.70 1.53
C ARG A 39 -6.85 -7.14 1.48
N ARG A 40 -5.64 -7.45 1.99
CA ARG A 40 -5.20 -8.84 2.14
C ARG A 40 -6.12 -9.62 3.08
N MET A 41 -6.58 -9.02 4.19
CA MET A 41 -7.54 -9.65 5.11
C MET A 41 -8.91 -9.90 4.46
N GLU A 42 -9.33 -9.05 3.52
CA GLU A 42 -10.55 -9.24 2.72
C GLU A 42 -10.39 -10.26 1.58
N GLY A 43 -9.20 -10.86 1.40
CA GLY A 43 -8.94 -11.90 0.40
C GLY A 43 -8.51 -11.39 -0.98
N TYR A 44 -8.10 -10.12 -1.10
CA TYR A 44 -7.57 -9.57 -2.34
C TYR A 44 -6.12 -10.02 -2.59
N ALA A 45 -5.76 -10.19 -3.86
CA ALA A 45 -4.38 -10.32 -4.30
C ALA A 45 -3.73 -8.93 -4.40
N VAL A 46 -3.07 -8.50 -3.31
CA VAL A 46 -2.53 -7.15 -3.17
C VAL A 46 -1.08 -7.05 -3.67
N HIS A 47 -0.80 -6.03 -4.49
CA HIS A 47 0.55 -5.55 -4.79
C HIS A 47 0.71 -4.11 -4.28
N PHE A 48 1.69 -3.91 -3.41
CA PHE A 48 2.09 -2.65 -2.80
C PHE A 48 3.57 -2.73 -2.46
#